data_AF-A0A9E3NYU1-F1
#
_entry.id   AF-A0A9E3NYU1-F1
#
_cell.length_a   1.000
_cell.length_b   1.000
_cell.length_c   1.000
_cell.angle_alpha   90.00
_cell.angle_beta   90.00
_cell.angle_gamma   90.00
#
_symmetry.space_group_name_H-M   'P 1'
#
loop_
_entity.id
_entity.type
_entity.pdbx_description
1 polymer ?
#
loop_
_entity_poly.entity_id
_entity_poly.type
_entity_poly.pdbx_seq_one_letter_code
_entity_poly.pdbx_strand_id
1 'polypeptide(L)'
;MTLRNAFFALATASLLGTFALTGCAADAQDDDQDDVEETADELTAAGKKLIGSYKDDSGAFKGLVLTDEKVGQGNKFFADVDTGIRCVRAPCPSSERIEGVFTAGTKTITLKSTTASSRVQHLLGQYKYLVQGDKFSIWKKGFSQSLEKSVSYCAEASDCYRQQIIHPMCLGQFTCGATSSCSWKCGVPLPVDPCVGLEQAACTANSACSPTFGPSVCSPDGRICTRDFVFKGCKKKTETVCLSSATCGAGEHCSTEDGVCNSYGMLAVCAGTCVP
;
A
#
# COMPACT_ATOMS: atom_id res chain seq x y z
N MET A 1 -7.90 -0.56 52.17
CA MET A 1 -8.65 0.71 51.99
C MET A 1 -9.73 0.46 50.95
N THR A 2 -10.95 0.34 51.45
CA THR A 2 -12.18 0.04 50.73
C THR A 2 -12.84 1.38 50.36
N LEU A 3 -13.06 1.65 49.07
CA LEU A 3 -13.99 2.70 48.65
C LEU A 3 -14.99 2.14 47.63
N ARG A 4 -16.21 2.04 48.12
CA ARG A 4 -17.48 1.89 47.41
C ARG A 4 -17.85 3.21 46.71
N ASN A 5 -18.87 3.13 45.85
CA ASN A 5 -19.78 4.19 45.34
C ASN A 5 -19.61 4.41 43.82
N ALA A 6 -20.65 4.54 43.00
CA ALA A 6 -22.08 4.67 43.26
C ALA A 6 -22.88 4.09 42.07
N PHE A 7 -24.01 3.48 42.41
CA PHE A 7 -25.14 3.22 41.53
C PHE A 7 -25.69 4.56 40.99
N PHE A 8 -25.91 4.65 39.68
CA PHE A 8 -26.87 5.61 39.11
C PHE A 8 -27.92 4.83 38.32
N ALA A 9 -29.12 4.80 38.90
CA ALA A 9 -30.36 4.43 38.26
C ALA A 9 -31.10 5.71 37.82
N LEU A 10 -32.09 5.54 36.93
CA LEU A 10 -33.05 6.50 36.31
C LEU A 10 -32.73 6.81 34.83
N ALA A 11 -33.68 6.86 33.90
CA ALA A 11 -35.13 6.62 33.96
C ALA A 11 -35.63 6.21 32.57
N THR A 12 -36.61 5.32 32.57
CA THR A 12 -37.49 4.95 31.46
C THR A 12 -38.41 6.13 31.07
N ALA A 13 -38.49 6.44 29.79
CA ALA A 13 -39.62 7.15 29.20
C ALA A 13 -40.03 6.47 27.88
N SER A 14 -41.03 5.60 27.98
CA SER A 14 -41.75 5.01 26.87
C SER A 14 -42.65 6.05 26.21
N LEU A 15 -42.46 6.30 24.92
CA LEU A 15 -43.42 7.03 24.08
C LEU A 15 -43.88 6.09 22.96
N LEU A 16 -45.05 5.48 23.20
CA LEU A 16 -45.85 4.77 22.22
C LEU A 16 -46.47 5.79 21.27
N GLY A 17 -45.97 5.85 20.04
CA GLY A 17 -46.56 6.62 18.95
C GLY A 17 -47.01 5.67 17.83
N THR A 18 -48.24 5.16 17.94
CA THR A 18 -48.94 4.49 16.84
C THR A 18 -49.41 5.53 15.83
N PHE A 19 -48.80 5.57 14.65
CA PHE A 19 -49.38 6.17 13.46
C PHE A 19 -49.62 5.08 12.42
N ALA A 20 -50.90 4.89 12.11
CA ALA A 20 -51.40 3.98 11.10
C ALA A 20 -51.71 4.74 9.80
N LEU A 21 -51.28 4.13 8.71
CA LEU A 21 -51.96 3.98 7.41
C LEU A 21 -51.89 5.05 6.31
N THR A 22 -51.61 4.50 5.12
CA THR A 22 -52.08 4.80 3.75
C THR A 22 -51.22 5.62 2.79
N GLY A 23 -50.90 4.98 1.66
CA GLY A 23 -50.94 5.62 0.34
C GLY A 23 -49.61 6.02 -0.30
N CYS A 24 -49.04 5.13 -1.13
CA CYS A 24 -48.85 5.33 -2.58
C CYS A 24 -47.92 4.24 -3.12
N ALA A 25 -48.49 3.34 -3.92
CA ALA A 25 -47.72 2.61 -4.91
C ALA A 25 -47.31 3.62 -5.99
N ALA A 26 -46.03 3.94 -6.04
CA ALA A 26 -45.42 4.61 -7.17
C ALA A 26 -44.43 3.60 -7.77
N ASP A 27 -44.79 3.06 -8.93
CA ASP A 27 -43.87 2.38 -9.84
C ASP A 27 -42.70 3.33 -10.12
N ALA A 28 -41.56 3.06 -9.49
CA ALA A 28 -40.30 3.71 -9.82
C ALA A 28 -39.66 2.88 -10.93
N GLN A 29 -39.77 3.41 -12.13
CA GLN A 29 -39.05 2.99 -13.32
C GLN A 29 -37.54 3.09 -13.05
N ASP A 30 -36.87 1.95 -13.15
CA ASP A 30 -35.44 1.74 -12.93
C ASP A 30 -34.69 2.22 -14.19
N ASP A 31 -34.65 3.54 -14.39
CA ASP A 31 -33.85 4.22 -15.42
C ASP A 31 -32.81 5.12 -14.72
N ASP A 32 -31.77 4.51 -14.16
CA ASP A 32 -30.55 5.20 -13.73
C ASP A 32 -29.37 4.66 -14.55
N GLN A 33 -29.32 5.07 -15.80
CA GLN A 33 -28.11 5.01 -16.64
C GLN A 33 -27.57 6.44 -16.84
N ASP A 34 -27.25 7.09 -15.72
CA ASP A 34 -26.40 8.28 -15.72
C ASP A 34 -24.93 7.82 -15.77
N ASP A 35 -24.48 7.48 -16.99
CA ASP A 35 -23.07 7.48 -17.37
C ASP A 35 -22.58 8.94 -17.39
N VAL A 36 -22.50 9.54 -16.20
CA VAL A 36 -21.66 10.72 -16.00
C VAL A 36 -20.23 10.22 -16.10
N GLU A 37 -19.62 10.44 -17.25
CA GLU A 37 -18.17 10.50 -17.42
C GLU A 37 -17.62 11.54 -16.43
N GLU A 38 -17.49 11.14 -15.15
CA GLU A 38 -16.68 11.87 -14.18
C GLU A 38 -15.29 11.93 -14.78
N THR A 39 -14.84 13.14 -15.12
CA THR A 39 -13.48 13.38 -15.59
C THR A 39 -12.52 12.79 -14.55
N ALA A 40 -11.89 11.68 -14.94
CA ALA A 40 -11.28 10.68 -14.05
C ALA A 40 -10.04 11.15 -13.28
N ASP A 41 -9.77 12.45 -13.26
CA ASP A 41 -8.48 13.00 -12.87
C ASP A 41 -8.43 13.58 -11.46
N GLU A 42 -9.56 13.77 -10.76
CA GLU A 42 -9.51 14.20 -9.37
C GLU A 42 -10.34 13.31 -8.46
N LEU A 43 -9.70 12.86 -7.37
CA LEU A 43 -10.40 12.24 -6.25
C LEU A 43 -11.51 13.22 -5.84
N THR A 44 -12.76 12.79 -5.99
CA THR A 44 -13.92 13.63 -5.68
C THR A 44 -13.77 14.22 -4.28
N ALA A 45 -14.43 15.36 -4.01
CA ALA A 45 -14.44 15.93 -2.66
C ALA A 45 -14.91 14.91 -1.60
N ALA A 46 -15.72 13.94 -2.00
CA ALA A 46 -16.12 12.80 -1.16
C ALA A 46 -14.95 11.83 -0.92
N GLY A 47 -14.22 11.43 -1.96
CA GLY A 47 -13.04 10.57 -1.85
C GLY A 47 -11.93 11.18 -0.97
N LYS A 48 -11.69 12.50 -1.05
CA LYS A 48 -10.72 13.20 -0.18
C LYS A 48 -11.05 13.06 1.31
N LYS A 49 -12.33 12.94 1.68
CA LYS A 49 -12.76 12.72 3.07
C LYS A 49 -12.53 11.29 3.56
N LEU A 50 -12.35 10.35 2.64
CA LEU A 50 -12.07 8.94 2.95
C LEU A 50 -10.60 8.69 3.24
N ILE A 51 -9.70 9.60 2.87
CA ILE A 51 -8.27 9.45 3.16
C ILE A 51 -8.04 9.29 4.66
N GLY A 52 -7.28 8.27 5.03
CA GLY A 52 -7.03 7.91 6.42
C GLY A 52 -6.90 6.41 6.63
N SER A 53 -6.78 6.06 7.90
CA SER A 53 -6.56 4.70 8.38
C SER A 53 -7.78 4.21 9.13
N TYR A 54 -8.22 2.99 8.85
CA TYR A 54 -9.40 2.38 9.44
C TYR A 54 -9.04 0.98 9.92
N LYS A 55 -9.61 0.56 11.05
CA LYS A 55 -9.34 -0.76 11.65
C LYS A 55 -10.61 -1.37 12.22
N ASP A 56 -10.64 -2.69 12.27
CA ASP A 56 -11.67 -3.46 12.95
C ASP A 56 -11.12 -4.84 13.29
N ASP A 57 -11.40 -5.31 14.51
CA ASP A 57 -10.92 -6.63 14.95
C ASP A 57 -11.90 -7.76 14.57
N SER A 58 -13.13 -7.42 14.16
CA SER A 58 -14.22 -8.40 14.02
C SER A 58 -14.45 -8.89 12.59
N GLY A 59 -14.27 -8.05 11.57
CA GLY A 59 -14.55 -8.39 10.18
C GLY A 59 -13.34 -8.88 9.37
N ALA A 60 -13.53 -8.97 8.06
CA ALA A 60 -12.51 -9.44 7.12
C ALA A 60 -11.37 -8.43 6.98
N PHE A 61 -11.66 -7.14 6.87
CA PHE A 61 -10.65 -6.08 6.89
C PHE A 61 -10.18 -5.83 8.31
N LYS A 62 -8.93 -6.19 8.64
CA LYS A 62 -8.32 -5.88 9.95
C LYS A 62 -7.77 -4.46 9.98
N GLY A 63 -7.24 -4.01 8.85
CA GLY A 63 -6.98 -2.61 8.59
C GLY A 63 -7.14 -2.27 7.13
N LEU A 64 -7.51 -1.02 6.87
CA LEU A 64 -7.65 -0.44 5.56
C LEU A 64 -7.07 0.97 5.61
N VAL A 65 -6.10 1.25 4.75
CA VAL A 65 -5.48 2.57 4.62
C VAL A 65 -5.73 3.10 3.21
N LEU A 66 -6.42 4.23 3.14
CA LEU A 66 -6.69 4.95 1.90
C LEU A 66 -5.78 6.18 1.86
N THR A 67 -4.92 6.27 0.84
CA THR A 67 -3.94 7.35 0.70
C THR A 67 -4.32 8.30 -0.43
N ASP A 68 -3.69 9.47 -0.47
CA ASP A 68 -3.79 10.46 -1.56
C ASP A 68 -2.75 10.23 -2.67
N GLU A 69 -1.96 9.14 -2.60
CA GLU A 69 -0.93 8.82 -3.59
C GLU A 69 -1.59 8.31 -4.88
N LYS A 70 -1.53 9.10 -5.95
CA LYS A 70 -2.11 8.74 -7.26
C LYS A 70 -1.32 7.64 -7.97
N VAL A 71 -2.06 6.67 -8.54
CA VAL A 71 -1.56 5.65 -9.48
C VAL A 71 -2.56 5.50 -10.62
N GLY A 72 -2.21 6.00 -11.80
CA GLY A 72 -3.13 6.07 -12.93
C GLY A 72 -4.36 6.92 -12.58
N GLN A 73 -5.56 6.36 -12.76
CA GLN A 73 -6.85 6.99 -12.48
C GLN A 73 -7.33 6.80 -11.03
N GLY A 74 -6.55 6.15 -10.17
CA GLY A 74 -6.92 5.86 -8.79
C GLY A 74 -5.89 6.38 -7.79
N ASN A 75 -6.18 6.16 -6.50
CA ASN A 75 -5.25 6.45 -5.41
C ASN A 75 -4.87 5.15 -4.72
N LYS A 76 -3.67 5.06 -4.13
CA LYS A 76 -3.23 3.82 -3.49
C LYS A 76 -4.04 3.52 -2.25
N PHE A 77 -4.33 2.24 -2.07
CA PHE A 77 -4.72 1.70 -0.78
C PHE A 77 -3.89 0.46 -0.45
N PHE A 78 -3.83 0.14 0.83
CA PHE A 78 -3.52 -1.21 1.27
C PHE A 78 -4.51 -1.64 2.34
N ALA A 79 -4.66 -2.95 2.47
CA ALA A 79 -5.48 -3.56 3.49
C ALA A 79 -4.87 -4.85 3.98
N ASP A 80 -4.91 -5.07 5.28
CA ASP A 80 -4.60 -6.37 5.87
C ASP A 80 -5.93 -7.06 6.18
N VAL A 81 -6.10 -8.25 5.63
CA VAL A 81 -7.35 -9.00 5.71
C VAL A 81 -7.17 -10.34 6.38
N ASP A 82 -8.19 -10.78 7.11
CA ASP A 82 -8.32 -12.15 7.58
C ASP A 82 -8.92 -13.00 6.45
N THR A 83 -8.18 -14.01 6.03
CA THR A 83 -8.60 -14.90 4.92
C THR A 83 -9.68 -15.90 5.36
N GLY A 84 -9.99 -15.97 6.66
CA GLY A 84 -10.88 -16.96 7.26
C GLY A 84 -10.25 -18.35 7.37
N ILE A 85 -9.05 -18.55 6.84
CA ILE A 85 -8.36 -19.84 6.90
C ILE A 85 -7.89 -20.08 8.34
N ARG A 86 -8.22 -21.26 8.87
CA ARG A 86 -7.76 -21.76 10.16
C ARG A 86 -7.17 -23.15 9.92
N CYS A 87 -5.93 -23.39 10.34
CA CYS A 87 -5.30 -24.70 10.21
C CYS A 87 -4.69 -25.17 11.52
N VAL A 88 -4.54 -26.49 11.62
CA VAL A 88 -4.11 -27.19 12.85
C VAL A 88 -2.59 -27.11 13.05
N ARG A 89 -1.82 -26.94 11.97
CA ARG A 89 -0.36 -26.79 11.99
C ARG A 89 0.07 -25.58 11.18
N ALA A 90 1.05 -24.85 11.72
CA ALA A 90 1.68 -23.71 11.08
C ALA A 90 2.63 -24.15 9.94
N PRO A 91 2.90 -23.28 8.94
CA PRO A 91 2.40 -21.90 8.80
C PRO A 91 0.97 -21.84 8.25
N CYS A 92 0.12 -21.02 8.86
CA CYS A 92 -1.26 -20.80 8.43
C CYS A 92 -1.40 -19.43 7.76
N PRO A 93 -1.82 -19.36 6.48
CA PRO A 93 -2.06 -18.10 5.79
C PRO A 93 -3.41 -17.50 6.21
N SER A 94 -3.60 -17.26 7.51
CA SER A 94 -4.84 -16.69 8.08
C SER A 94 -4.95 -15.18 7.83
N SER A 95 -3.87 -14.54 7.39
CA SER A 95 -3.85 -13.14 7.02
C SER A 95 -3.19 -12.95 5.66
N GLU A 96 -3.68 -11.97 4.90
CA GLU A 96 -3.09 -11.57 3.64
C GLU A 96 -3.12 -10.05 3.52
N ARG A 97 -2.06 -9.48 2.95
CA ARG A 97 -2.01 -8.07 2.62
C ARG A 97 -2.41 -7.86 1.17
N ILE A 98 -3.28 -6.90 0.95
CA ILE A 98 -3.73 -6.46 -0.37
C ILE A 98 -3.21 -5.05 -0.58
N GLU A 99 -2.51 -4.84 -1.69
CA GLU A 99 -2.16 -3.50 -2.16
C GLU A 99 -2.83 -3.23 -3.51
N GLY A 100 -3.27 -2.01 -3.75
CA GLY A 100 -3.97 -1.70 -4.98
C GLY A 100 -4.31 -0.22 -5.13
N VAL A 101 -5.29 0.04 -5.99
CA VAL A 101 -5.83 1.37 -6.24
C VAL A 101 -7.32 1.42 -5.90
N PHE A 102 -7.76 2.56 -5.38
CA PHE A 102 -9.16 2.83 -5.15
C PHE A 102 -9.63 4.08 -5.90
N THR A 103 -10.91 4.07 -6.25
CA THR A 103 -11.66 5.25 -6.68
C THR A 103 -12.86 5.42 -5.77
N ALA A 104 -13.29 6.66 -5.55
CA ALA A 104 -14.41 6.96 -4.67
C ALA A 104 -15.30 8.05 -5.29
N GLY A 105 -16.56 7.70 -5.50
CA GLY A 105 -17.64 8.64 -5.82
C GLY A 105 -18.32 9.16 -4.55
N THR A 106 -19.53 9.68 -4.68
CA THR A 106 -20.28 10.27 -3.55
C THR A 106 -20.83 9.24 -2.55
N LYS A 107 -21.17 8.03 -3.02
CA LYS A 107 -21.78 6.95 -2.22
C LYS A 107 -21.09 5.60 -2.40
N THR A 108 -20.13 5.50 -3.31
CA THR A 108 -19.48 4.25 -3.68
C THR A 108 -17.96 4.38 -3.65
N ILE A 109 -17.30 3.30 -3.25
CA ILE A 109 -15.85 3.15 -3.29
C ILE A 109 -15.54 1.86 -4.04
N THR A 110 -14.58 1.89 -4.96
CA THR A 110 -14.15 0.72 -5.71
C THR A 110 -12.71 0.39 -5.33
N LEU A 111 -12.47 -0.82 -4.82
CA LEU A 111 -11.14 -1.32 -4.49
C LEU A 111 -10.67 -2.27 -5.59
N LYS A 112 -9.53 -1.99 -6.22
CA LYS A 112 -8.94 -2.81 -7.29
C LYS A 112 -7.51 -3.19 -6.95
N SER A 113 -7.16 -4.46 -7.13
CA SER A 113 -5.78 -4.94 -7.00
C SER A 113 -5.51 -5.96 -8.10
N THR A 114 -4.36 -5.84 -8.75
CA THR A 114 -3.88 -6.79 -9.77
C THR A 114 -3.01 -7.89 -9.18
N THR A 115 -2.56 -7.72 -7.92
CA THR A 115 -1.66 -8.63 -7.21
C THR A 115 -2.34 -9.44 -6.13
N ALA A 116 -3.61 -9.14 -5.82
CA ALA A 116 -4.40 -9.88 -4.83
C ALA A 116 -4.59 -11.35 -5.22
N SER A 117 -4.40 -12.26 -4.25
CA SER A 117 -4.62 -13.67 -4.50
C SER A 117 -6.12 -13.99 -4.68
N SER A 118 -6.41 -15.13 -5.32
CA SER A 118 -7.79 -15.61 -5.50
C SER A 118 -8.56 -15.78 -4.19
N ARG A 119 -7.87 -15.95 -3.06
CA ARG A 119 -8.48 -16.09 -1.72
C ARG A 119 -9.20 -14.83 -1.28
N VAL A 120 -8.69 -13.66 -1.66
CA VAL A 120 -9.18 -12.36 -1.19
C VAL A 120 -9.81 -11.51 -2.29
N GLN A 121 -9.84 -12.01 -3.54
CA GLN A 121 -10.50 -11.32 -4.66
C GLN A 121 -11.98 -11.00 -4.38
N HIS A 122 -12.67 -11.85 -3.62
CA HIS A 122 -14.06 -11.60 -3.23
C HIS A 122 -14.22 -10.37 -2.32
N LEU A 123 -13.14 -9.85 -1.71
CA LEU A 123 -13.11 -8.61 -0.94
C LEU A 123 -12.80 -7.36 -1.80
N LEU A 124 -12.59 -7.51 -3.10
CA LEU A 124 -12.38 -6.40 -4.03
C LEU A 124 -13.68 -6.03 -4.76
N GLY A 125 -13.62 -4.97 -5.56
CA GLY A 125 -14.74 -4.45 -6.35
C GLY A 125 -15.41 -3.23 -5.73
N GLN A 126 -16.64 -2.95 -6.18
CA GLN A 126 -17.41 -1.78 -5.77
C GLN A 126 -18.21 -2.04 -4.49
N TYR A 127 -18.17 -1.09 -3.57
CA TYR A 127 -18.91 -1.05 -2.32
C TYR A 127 -19.76 0.21 -2.27
N LYS A 128 -20.94 0.11 -1.67
CA LYS A 128 -21.60 1.27 -1.09
C LYS A 128 -20.91 1.59 0.23
N TYR A 129 -20.80 2.86 0.58
CA TYR A 129 -20.20 3.26 1.85
C TYR A 129 -21.00 4.35 2.57
N LEU A 130 -20.78 4.45 3.89
CA LEU A 130 -21.32 5.47 4.77
C LEU A 130 -20.25 5.87 5.78
N VAL A 131 -20.01 7.18 5.92
CA VAL A 131 -19.15 7.74 6.95
C VAL A 131 -20.02 8.45 7.98
N GLN A 132 -19.92 8.04 9.24
CA GLN A 132 -20.65 8.65 10.37
C GLN A 132 -19.69 8.80 11.56
N GLY A 133 -19.26 10.03 11.82
CA GLY A 133 -18.21 10.29 12.82
C GLY A 133 -16.93 9.55 12.46
N ASP A 134 -16.42 8.75 13.38
CA ASP A 134 -15.25 7.90 13.19
C ASP A 134 -15.56 6.52 12.63
N LYS A 135 -16.79 6.26 12.17
CA LYS A 135 -17.14 4.97 11.55
C LYS A 135 -17.16 5.07 10.03
N PHE A 136 -16.44 4.17 9.38
CA PHE A 136 -16.46 3.93 7.95
C PHE A 136 -17.09 2.57 7.68
N SER A 137 -18.35 2.57 7.23
CA SER A 137 -19.10 1.36 6.92
C SER A 137 -19.09 1.11 5.41
N ILE A 138 -18.78 -0.11 5.00
CA ILE A 138 -18.82 -0.56 3.60
C ILE A 138 -19.73 -1.77 3.47
N TRP A 139 -20.45 -1.87 2.36
CA TRP A 139 -21.30 -3.03 2.08
C TRP A 139 -21.52 -3.27 0.59
N LYS A 140 -21.74 -4.53 0.27
CA LYS A 140 -22.19 -5.06 -1.01
C LYS A 140 -23.01 -6.34 -0.77
N LYS A 141 -23.54 -6.96 -1.81
CA LYS A 141 -24.33 -8.19 -1.65
C LYS A 141 -23.51 -9.27 -0.93
N GLY A 142 -24.01 -9.74 0.22
CA GLY A 142 -23.36 -10.79 1.02
C GLY A 142 -22.17 -10.34 1.87
N PHE A 143 -21.84 -9.05 1.92
CA PHE A 143 -20.73 -8.53 2.73
C PHE A 143 -21.08 -7.16 3.32
N SER A 144 -20.86 -7.00 4.62
CA SER A 144 -20.93 -5.71 5.29
C SER A 144 -19.93 -5.67 6.43
N GLN A 145 -19.23 -4.55 6.57
CA GLN A 145 -18.29 -4.32 7.66
C GLN A 145 -18.29 -2.83 8.03
N SER A 146 -18.09 -2.54 9.31
CA SER A 146 -17.86 -1.19 9.82
C SER A 146 -16.48 -1.13 10.43
N LEU A 147 -15.67 -0.18 9.96
CA LEU A 147 -14.32 0.06 10.47
C LEU A 147 -14.30 1.36 11.27
N GLU A 148 -13.52 1.37 12.35
CA GLU A 148 -13.27 2.57 13.13
C GLU A 148 -12.06 3.31 12.58
N LYS A 149 -12.20 4.63 12.44
CA LYS A 149 -11.12 5.52 12.04
C LYS A 149 -10.05 5.52 13.12
N SER A 150 -8.82 5.32 12.70
CA SER A 150 -7.63 5.32 13.53
C SER A 150 -6.71 6.45 13.09
N VAL A 151 -5.91 6.97 14.02
CA VAL A 151 -4.86 7.95 13.72
C VAL A 151 -3.86 7.37 12.72
N SER A 152 -3.57 6.08 12.83
CA SER A 152 -2.70 5.35 11.91
C SER A 152 -3.00 3.85 11.94
N TYR A 153 -2.54 3.15 10.92
CA TYR A 153 -2.57 1.70 10.84
C TYR A 153 -1.32 1.16 10.13
N CYS A 154 -0.67 0.13 10.65
CA CYS A 154 0.51 -0.47 10.00
C CYS A 154 0.61 -1.98 10.26
N ALA A 155 1.21 -2.68 9.31
CA ALA A 155 1.78 -4.02 9.52
C ALA A 155 3.30 -3.95 9.71
N GLU A 156 3.94 -2.96 9.08
CA GLU A 156 5.38 -2.72 9.16
C GLU A 156 5.72 -1.23 9.24
N ALA A 157 6.96 -0.90 9.61
CA ALA A 157 7.38 0.49 9.82
C ALA A 157 7.29 1.36 8.55
N SER A 158 7.51 0.76 7.37
CA SER A 158 7.39 1.37 6.04
C SER A 158 5.99 1.94 5.77
N ASP A 159 4.94 1.31 6.29
CA ASP A 159 3.55 1.75 6.11
C ASP A 159 3.29 3.14 6.70
N CYS A 160 3.99 3.48 7.77
CA CYS A 160 3.82 4.74 8.48
C CYS A 160 4.30 5.93 7.65
N TYR A 161 5.31 5.73 6.80
CA TYR A 161 5.81 6.79 5.92
C TYR A 161 4.80 7.17 4.83
N ARG A 162 3.90 6.25 4.46
CA ARG A 162 2.86 6.49 3.42
C ARG A 162 1.63 7.23 3.96
N GLN A 163 1.48 7.34 5.29
CA GLN A 163 0.30 7.91 5.93
C GLN A 163 0.42 9.39 6.27
N GLN A 164 1.50 10.06 5.84
CA GLN A 164 1.75 11.50 6.08
C GLN A 164 1.57 11.92 7.56
N ILE A 165 1.91 11.03 8.50
CA ILE A 165 1.74 11.28 9.94
C ILE A 165 2.75 12.33 10.38
N ILE A 166 2.28 13.39 11.04
CA ILE A 166 3.15 14.41 11.63
C ILE A 166 3.97 13.75 12.74
N HIS A 167 5.30 13.81 12.63
CA HIS A 167 6.23 13.32 13.63
C HIS A 167 7.09 14.47 14.21
N PRO A 168 7.69 14.30 15.41
CA PRO A 168 8.59 15.30 15.99
C PRO A 168 9.79 15.60 15.07
N MET A 169 10.38 16.79 15.21
CA MET A 169 11.59 17.22 14.49
C MET A 169 12.89 16.59 15.02
N CYS A 170 12.82 15.41 15.63
CA CYS A 170 14.00 14.66 16.08
C CYS A 170 14.42 13.65 15.00
N LEU A 171 15.72 13.41 14.88
CA LEU A 171 16.24 12.32 14.07
C LEU A 171 15.75 10.98 14.65
N GLY A 172 15.09 10.18 13.82
CA GLY A 172 14.41 8.97 14.26
C GLY A 172 13.82 8.18 13.09
N GLN A 173 12.99 7.20 13.42
CA GLN A 173 12.27 6.40 12.43
C GLN A 173 10.88 6.05 12.95
N PHE A 174 9.96 5.76 12.02
CA PHE A 174 8.69 5.16 12.40
C PHE A 174 8.89 3.72 12.86
N THR A 175 8.08 3.30 13.81
CA THR A 175 7.94 1.92 14.25
C THR A 175 6.47 1.54 14.19
N CYS A 176 6.20 0.31 13.78
CA CYS A 176 4.86 -0.25 13.88
C CYS A 176 4.70 -0.96 15.24
N GLY A 177 3.78 -0.46 16.08
CA GLY A 177 3.51 -1.03 17.39
C GLY A 177 2.70 -2.32 17.33
N ALA A 178 2.64 -3.06 18.45
CA ALA A 178 1.88 -4.31 18.56
C ALA A 178 0.36 -4.15 18.32
N THR A 179 -0.16 -2.94 18.47
CA THR A 179 -1.56 -2.55 18.19
C THR A 179 -1.77 -2.09 16.74
N SER A 180 -0.83 -2.40 15.83
CA SER A 180 -0.84 -1.94 14.44
C SER A 180 -0.96 -0.43 14.30
N SER A 181 -0.32 0.33 15.20
CA SER A 181 -0.32 1.79 15.18
C SER A 181 1.08 2.34 15.01
N CYS A 182 1.21 3.37 14.20
CA CYS A 182 2.48 4.04 13.95
C CYS A 182 2.92 4.87 15.15
N SER A 183 4.19 4.79 15.48
CA SER A 183 4.84 5.65 16.48
C SER A 183 6.20 6.10 15.96
N TRP A 184 6.62 7.31 16.34
CA TRP A 184 7.95 7.82 15.98
C TRP A 184 8.91 7.65 17.15
N LYS A 185 10.06 7.02 16.91
CA LYS A 185 11.10 6.86 17.91
C LYS A 185 12.29 7.76 17.60
N CYS A 186 12.53 8.75 18.45
CA CYS A 186 13.73 9.59 18.41
C CYS A 186 14.99 8.82 18.80
N GLY A 187 16.15 9.28 18.32
CA GLY A 187 17.46 8.77 18.77
C GLY A 187 17.76 7.37 18.27
N VAL A 188 17.01 6.88 17.27
CA VAL A 188 17.43 5.70 16.53
C VAL A 188 18.62 6.14 15.67
N PRO A 189 19.79 5.50 15.82
CA PRO A 189 20.91 5.78 14.92
C PRO A 189 20.42 5.55 13.50
N LEU A 190 20.72 6.50 12.60
CA LEU A 190 20.43 6.31 11.18
C LEU A 190 20.99 4.95 10.76
N PRO A 191 20.28 4.19 9.91
CA PRO A 191 20.87 3.04 9.26
C PRO A 191 22.14 3.53 8.57
N VAL A 192 23.29 3.26 9.18
CA VAL A 192 24.58 3.59 8.58
C VAL A 192 24.65 2.66 7.38
N ASP A 193 24.60 3.21 6.18
CA ASP A 193 24.81 2.40 4.98
C ASP A 193 26.19 1.77 5.14
N PRO A 194 26.26 0.43 5.29
CA PRO A 194 27.52 -0.25 5.57
C PRO A 194 28.51 -0.11 4.41
N CYS A 195 28.05 0.39 3.26
CA CYS A 195 28.84 0.60 2.06
C CYS A 195 29.43 2.00 1.96
N VAL A 196 28.90 3.00 2.68
CA VAL A 196 29.39 4.38 2.57
C VAL A 196 30.81 4.49 3.13
N GLY A 197 31.71 5.08 2.32
CA GLY A 197 33.12 5.27 2.69
C GLY A 197 34.02 4.05 2.51
N LEU A 198 33.49 2.91 2.05
CA LEU A 198 34.32 1.76 1.70
C LEU A 198 35.16 2.05 0.45
N GLU A 199 36.45 1.76 0.53
CA GLU A 199 37.34 1.70 -0.62
C GLU A 199 37.02 0.49 -1.51
N GLN A 200 37.51 0.48 -2.75
CA GLN A 200 37.14 -0.52 -3.76
C GLN A 200 37.31 -1.97 -3.27
N ALA A 201 38.43 -2.27 -2.60
CA ALA A 201 38.71 -3.62 -2.11
C ALA A 201 37.71 -4.03 -1.01
N ALA A 202 37.49 -3.16 -0.01
CA ALA A 202 36.53 -3.39 1.07
C ALA A 202 35.08 -3.47 0.56
N CYS A 203 34.73 -2.65 -0.44
CA CYS A 203 33.43 -2.66 -1.08
C CYS A 203 33.15 -3.98 -1.80
N THR A 204 34.14 -4.49 -2.53
CA THR A 204 34.03 -5.76 -3.28
C THR A 204 33.99 -6.96 -2.35
N ALA A 205 34.68 -6.88 -1.20
CA ALA A 205 34.67 -7.92 -0.18
C ALA A 205 33.37 -7.96 0.66
N ASN A 206 32.61 -6.87 0.70
CA ASN A 206 31.36 -6.79 1.46
C ASN A 206 30.19 -7.30 0.61
N SER A 207 29.61 -8.43 1.00
CA SER A 207 28.50 -9.08 0.27
C SER A 207 27.23 -8.24 0.16
N ALA A 208 27.02 -7.29 1.08
CA ALA A 208 25.88 -6.38 1.08
C ALA A 208 26.08 -5.16 0.16
N CYS A 209 27.25 -5.03 -0.46
CA CYS A 209 27.66 -3.87 -1.22
C CYS A 209 27.96 -4.19 -2.69
N SER A 210 27.91 -3.16 -3.53
CA SER A 210 28.34 -3.22 -4.92
C SER A 210 29.20 -2.00 -5.24
N PRO A 211 30.38 -2.17 -5.84
CA PRO A 211 31.19 -1.05 -6.28
C PRO A 211 30.48 -0.29 -7.40
N THR A 212 30.60 1.03 -7.40
CA THR A 212 30.20 1.89 -8.52
C THR A 212 31.43 2.42 -9.22
N PHE A 213 31.51 2.16 -10.52
CA PHE A 213 32.55 2.69 -11.40
C PHE A 213 31.96 3.73 -12.33
N GLY A 214 32.73 4.76 -12.65
CA GLY A 214 32.34 5.79 -13.61
C GLY A 214 33.56 6.45 -14.23
N PRO A 215 33.37 7.22 -15.32
CA PRO A 215 34.46 7.90 -16.00
C PRO A 215 35.27 8.79 -15.04
N SER A 216 36.59 8.85 -15.22
CA SER A 216 37.46 9.61 -14.32
C SER A 216 37.12 11.09 -14.29
N VAL A 217 36.84 11.69 -15.45
CA VAL A 217 36.45 13.09 -15.59
C VAL A 217 35.31 13.20 -16.60
N CYS A 218 34.31 14.03 -16.28
CA CYS A 218 33.32 14.49 -17.25
C CYS A 218 33.33 16.01 -17.33
N SER A 219 32.94 16.55 -18.48
CA SER A 219 32.62 17.96 -18.65
C SER A 219 31.49 18.37 -17.68
N PRO A 220 31.36 19.67 -17.33
CA PRO A 220 30.34 20.13 -16.38
C PRO A 220 28.90 19.80 -16.78
N ASP A 221 28.63 19.65 -18.07
CA ASP A 221 27.34 19.25 -18.63
C ASP A 221 27.15 17.72 -18.75
N GLY A 222 28.15 16.93 -18.34
CA GLY A 222 28.13 15.47 -18.36
C GLY A 222 28.17 14.84 -19.74
N ARG A 223 28.36 15.62 -20.81
CA ARG A 223 28.25 15.14 -22.20
C ARG A 223 29.53 14.56 -22.77
N ILE A 224 30.68 15.00 -22.25
CA ILE A 224 32.00 14.52 -22.68
C ILE A 224 32.69 13.94 -21.45
N CYS A 225 32.90 12.64 -21.45
CA CYS A 225 33.58 11.94 -20.37
C CYS A 225 34.82 11.22 -20.89
N THR A 226 35.81 11.06 -20.02
CA THR A 226 36.98 10.24 -20.31
C THR A 226 36.59 8.77 -20.42
N ARG A 227 37.39 8.00 -21.16
CA ARG A 227 37.10 6.58 -21.43
C ARG A 227 37.45 5.67 -20.24
N ASP A 228 38.34 6.11 -19.37
CA ASP A 228 38.80 5.34 -18.21
C ASP A 228 37.76 5.37 -17.08
N PHE A 229 37.36 4.18 -16.64
CA PHE A 229 36.47 4.00 -15.49
C PHE A 229 37.29 3.85 -14.22
N VAL A 230 36.96 4.68 -13.24
CA VAL A 230 37.55 4.64 -11.89
C VAL A 230 36.46 4.38 -10.87
N PHE A 231 36.85 3.81 -9.73
CA PHE A 231 35.96 3.62 -8.60
C PHE A 231 35.45 4.98 -8.11
N LYS A 232 34.12 5.13 -8.06
CA LYS A 232 33.44 6.34 -7.59
C LYS A 232 32.85 6.19 -6.21
N GLY A 233 32.65 4.96 -5.76
CA GLY A 233 32.15 4.68 -4.43
C GLY A 233 31.55 3.29 -4.33
N CYS A 234 30.86 3.08 -3.24
CA CYS A 234 30.25 1.82 -2.91
C CYS A 234 28.80 2.09 -2.53
N LYS A 235 27.87 1.30 -3.07
CA LYS A 235 26.45 1.40 -2.74
C LYS A 235 25.97 0.08 -2.16
N LYS A 236 24.95 0.14 -1.30
CA LYS A 236 24.23 -1.07 -0.91
C LYS A 236 23.75 -1.80 -2.16
N LYS A 237 23.98 -3.11 -2.20
CA LYS A 237 23.43 -3.99 -3.23
C LYS A 237 21.92 -3.93 -3.04
N THR A 238 21.25 -3.08 -3.82
CA THR A 238 19.80 -3.16 -3.93
C THR A 238 19.54 -4.53 -4.51
N GLU A 239 18.93 -5.41 -3.71
CA GLU A 239 18.28 -6.62 -4.21
C GLU A 239 17.11 -6.18 -5.08
N THR A 240 17.40 -5.54 -6.22
CA THR A 240 16.44 -5.42 -7.30
C THR A 240 16.44 -6.79 -7.95
N VAL A 241 15.79 -7.74 -7.28
CA VAL A 241 15.42 -9.02 -7.87
C VAL A 241 14.53 -8.64 -9.05
N CYS A 242 15.06 -8.72 -10.27
CA CYS A 242 14.22 -8.63 -11.43
C CYS A 242 13.22 -9.79 -11.33
N LEU A 243 11.93 -9.46 -11.31
CA LEU A 243 10.87 -10.46 -11.31
C LEU A 243 10.57 -10.91 -12.75
N SER A 244 11.05 -10.13 -13.74
CA SER A 244 10.97 -10.46 -15.16
C SER A 244 12.01 -9.66 -15.94
N SER A 245 12.34 -10.10 -17.16
CA SER A 245 13.21 -9.35 -18.08
C SER A 245 12.63 -8.01 -18.53
N ALA A 246 11.33 -7.74 -18.28
CA ALA A 246 10.70 -6.46 -18.62
C ALA A 246 11.12 -5.31 -17.69
N THR A 247 11.68 -5.62 -16.52
CA THR A 247 12.23 -4.61 -15.59
C THR A 247 13.72 -4.33 -15.82
N CYS A 248 14.33 -5.02 -16.80
CA CYS A 248 15.75 -4.86 -17.13
C CYS A 248 15.97 -3.79 -18.21
N GLY A 249 17.17 -3.21 -18.27
CA GLY A 249 17.54 -2.28 -19.33
C GLY A 249 17.51 -2.95 -20.71
N ALA A 250 17.36 -2.15 -21.78
CA ALA A 250 17.39 -2.68 -23.14
C ALA A 250 18.70 -3.46 -23.39
N GLY A 251 18.59 -4.76 -23.74
CA GLY A 251 19.73 -5.65 -23.95
C GLY A 251 20.12 -6.50 -22.74
N GLU A 252 19.35 -6.48 -21.67
CA GLU A 252 19.53 -7.30 -20.47
C GLU A 252 18.37 -8.28 -20.29
N HIS A 253 18.63 -9.44 -19.67
CA HIS A 253 17.61 -10.40 -19.28
C HIS A 253 17.71 -10.70 -17.80
N CYS A 254 16.57 -11.01 -17.18
CA CYS A 254 16.57 -11.41 -15.80
C CYS A 254 17.01 -12.86 -15.65
N SER A 255 18.11 -13.10 -14.93
CA SER A 255 18.51 -14.46 -14.55
C SER A 255 17.54 -15.01 -13.51
N THR A 256 16.92 -16.16 -13.80
CA THR A 256 15.99 -16.83 -12.89
C THR A 256 16.66 -17.39 -11.64
N GLU A 257 17.99 -17.54 -11.65
CA GLU A 257 18.74 -18.11 -10.52
C GLU A 257 19.07 -17.03 -9.47
N ASP A 258 19.38 -15.81 -9.91
CA ASP A 258 19.90 -14.76 -9.01
C ASP A 258 19.01 -13.52 -8.95
N GLY A 259 18.00 -13.41 -9.83
CA GLY A 259 17.17 -12.22 -9.95
C GLY A 259 17.95 -10.99 -10.41
N VAL A 260 19.05 -11.16 -11.16
CA VAL A 260 19.87 -10.04 -11.65
C VAL A 260 19.67 -9.86 -13.14
N CYS A 261 19.50 -8.61 -13.58
CA CYS A 261 19.51 -8.24 -14.99
C CYS A 261 20.93 -8.38 -15.53
N ASN A 262 21.16 -9.41 -16.34
CA ASN A 262 22.43 -9.66 -16.99
C ASN A 262 22.34 -9.25 -18.46
N SER A 263 23.28 -8.42 -18.91
CA SER A 263 23.46 -8.13 -20.33
C SER A 263 23.62 -9.45 -21.09
N TYR A 264 23.00 -9.58 -22.25
CA TYR A 264 23.22 -10.74 -23.11
C TYR A 264 24.73 -10.92 -23.31
N GLY A 265 25.31 -11.93 -22.68
CA GLY A 265 26.51 -12.55 -23.22
C GLY A 265 26.07 -13.06 -24.58
N MET A 266 26.47 -12.38 -25.66
CA MET A 266 26.19 -12.81 -27.02
C MET A 266 26.69 -14.24 -27.18
N LEU A 267 25.81 -15.22 -27.01
CA LEU A 267 25.97 -16.47 -27.72
C LEU A 267 25.87 -16.07 -29.19
N ALA A 268 26.96 -16.30 -29.91
CA ALA A 268 27.09 -16.01 -31.33
C ALA A 268 25.97 -16.75 -32.08
N VAL A 269 24.86 -16.05 -32.34
CA VAL A 269 23.82 -16.52 -33.27
C VAL A 269 24.14 -15.90 -34.63
N CYS A 270 24.33 -16.81 -35.57
CA CYS A 270 24.74 -16.65 -36.96
C CYS A 270 24.31 -15.34 -37.65
N ALA A 271 25.28 -14.75 -38.34
CA ALA A 271 25.04 -13.87 -39.47
C ALA A 271 24.18 -14.60 -40.53
N GLY A 272 22.93 -14.18 -40.67
CA GLY A 272 22.00 -14.64 -41.70
C GLY A 272 21.08 -13.50 -42.09
N THR A 273 21.11 -13.16 -43.36
CA THR A 273 20.61 -11.94 -44.00
C THR A 273 19.10 -11.71 -43.87
N CYS A 274 18.72 -10.46 -43.60
CA CYS A 274 17.37 -9.95 -43.82
C CYS A 274 16.99 -10.00 -45.32
N VAL A 275 15.82 -10.52 -45.63
CA VAL A 275 15.06 -10.34 -46.88
C VAL A 275 13.58 -10.22 -46.46
N PRO A 276 12.79 -9.29 -47.06
CA PRO A 276 11.47 -8.88 -46.57
C PRO A 276 10.45 -10.00 -46.37
#